data_AF-A0A968WKW0-F1
#
_entry.id   AF-A0A968WKW0-F1
#
_cell.length_a   1.000
_cell.length_b   1.000
_cell.length_c   1.000
_cell.angle_alpha   90.00
_cell.angle_beta   90.00
_cell.angle_gamma   90.00
#
_symmetry.space_group_name_H-M   'P 1'
#
loop_
_entity.id
_entity.type
_entity.pdbx_description
1 polymer ?
#
loop_
_entity_poly.entity_id
_entity_poly.type
_entity_poly.pdbx_seq_one_letter_code
_entity_poly.pdbx_strand_id
1 'polypeptide(L)'
;MAELFKIGNKTVAAEEFIGLLQRYQLLPQLIRGAIVDEAIAAYECTAAEEQELLAKFYEQNKLETPEVQAAWLETQGITDSQLIDIVTRPVRLKRFKQEKWGNKVESYF
;
A
#
# COMPACT_ATOMS: atom_id res chain seq x y z
N MET A 1 4.23 -7.26 25.46
CA MET A 1 4.96 -8.30 24.71
C MET A 1 5.72 -7.58 23.63
N ALA A 2 7.05 -7.74 23.54
CA ALA A 2 7.82 -7.11 22.48
C ALA A 2 7.57 -7.86 21.18
N GLU A 3 7.09 -7.17 20.15
CA GLU A 3 6.98 -7.76 18.81
C GLU A 3 8.39 -7.98 18.25
N LEU A 4 8.68 -9.23 17.87
CA LEU A 4 9.96 -9.66 17.34
C LEU A 4 9.80 -9.96 15.85
N PHE A 5 10.61 -9.29 15.02
CA PHE A 5 10.63 -9.47 13.58
C PHE A 5 11.78 -10.38 13.17
N LYS A 6 11.49 -11.42 12.39
CA LYS A 6 12.52 -12.33 11.87
C LYS A 6 12.89 -11.92 10.45
N ILE A 7 14.15 -11.56 10.25
CA ILE A 7 14.74 -11.21 8.95
C ILE A 7 15.86 -12.22 8.67
N GLY A 8 15.57 -13.24 7.87
CA GLY A 8 16.47 -14.37 7.65
C GLY A 8 16.81 -15.09 8.96
N ASN A 9 18.09 -15.07 9.34
CA ASN A 9 18.59 -15.65 10.60
C ASN A 9 18.67 -14.64 11.76
N LYS A 10 18.23 -13.40 11.56
CA LYS A 10 18.26 -12.37 12.59
C LYS A 10 16.87 -12.15 13.15
N THR A 11 16.79 -12.03 14.47
CA THR A 11 15.60 -11.53 15.16
C THR A 11 15.88 -10.10 15.56
N VAL A 12 14.94 -9.20 15.24
CA VAL A 12 15.04 -7.77 15.49
C VAL A 12 13.86 -7.39 16.37
N ALA A 13 14.13 -6.69 17.48
CA ALA A 13 13.06 -6.15 18.30
C ALA A 13 12.39 -4.96 17.60
N ALA A 14 11.09 -4.74 17.82
CA ALA A 14 10.37 -3.60 17.27
C ALA A 14 11.07 -2.25 17.53
N GLU A 15 11.69 -2.10 18.70
CA GLU A 15 12.45 -0.92 19.13
C GLU A 15 13.70 -0.67 18.26
N GLU A 16 14.32 -1.74 17.74
CA GLU A 16 15.50 -1.67 16.88
C GLU A 16 15.14 -1.40 15.41
N PHE A 17 13.86 -1.58 15.05
CA PHE A 17 13.39 -1.51 13.68
C PHE A 17 13.54 -0.09 13.09
N ILE A 18 13.26 0.96 13.87
CA ILE A 18 13.46 2.35 13.43
C ILE A 18 14.93 2.61 13.09
N GLY A 19 15.86 2.11 13.91
CA GLY A 19 17.29 2.23 13.67
C GLY A 19 17.72 1.54 12.37
N LEU A 20 17.14 0.38 12.05
CA LEU A 20 17.38 -0.29 10.77
C LEU A 20 16.83 0.52 9.59
N LEU A 21 15.59 1.03 9.69
CA LEU A 21 14.99 1.87 8.65
C LEU A 21 15.83 3.12 8.37
N GLN A 22 16.39 3.74 9.40
CA GLN A 22 17.31 4.87 9.25
C GLN A 22 18.61 4.45 8.54
N ARG A 23 19.23 3.35 9.00
CA ARG A 23 20.48 2.83 8.43
C ARG A 23 20.36 2.50 6.95
N TYR A 24 19.21 1.96 6.53
CA TYR A 24 18.93 1.63 5.13
C TYR A 24 18.26 2.77 4.35
N GLN A 25 18.12 3.97 4.94
CA GLN A 25 17.48 5.13 4.33
C GLN A 25 16.04 4.87 3.84
N LEU A 26 15.35 3.95 4.50
CA LEU A 26 13.95 3.61 4.23
C LEU A 26 12.98 4.45 5.08
N LEU A 27 13.46 5.03 6.20
CA LEU A 27 12.62 5.85 7.08
C LEU A 27 11.95 7.04 6.35
N PRO A 28 12.64 7.82 5.49
CA PRO A 28 11.98 8.91 4.76
C PRO A 28 10.88 8.42 3.80
N GLN A 29 11.06 7.23 3.22
CA GLN A 29 10.06 6.63 2.31
C GLN A 29 8.81 6.21 3.09
N LEU A 30 9.00 5.61 4.27
CA LEU A 30 7.91 5.25 5.17
C LEU A 30 7.11 6.48 5.60
N ILE A 31 7.81 7.54 6.07
CA ILE A 31 7.17 8.79 6.49
C ILE A 31 6.38 9.42 5.33
N ARG A 32 6.97 9.46 4.14
CA ARG A 32 6.28 9.97 2.94
C ARG A 32 5.04 9.14 2.63
N GLY A 33 5.12 7.81 2.74
CA GLY A 33 3.98 6.91 2.59
C GLY A 33 2.85 7.30 3.53
N ALA A 34 3.15 7.37 4.83
CA ALA A 34 2.19 7.70 5.87
C ALA A 34 1.50 9.06 5.66
N ILE A 35 2.27 10.11 5.33
CA ILE A 35 1.70 11.45 5.05
C ILE A 35 0.79 11.42 3.83
N VAL A 36 1.17 10.69 2.79
CA VAL A 36 0.33 10.53 1.59
C VAL A 36 -0.95 9.79 1.93
N ASP A 37 -0.86 8.73 2.73
CA ASP A 37 -2.01 7.91 3.12
C ASP A 37 -3.00 8.73 3.96
N GLU A 38 -2.51 9.59 4.85
CA GLU A 38 -3.32 10.58 5.56
C GLU A 38 -3.99 11.58 4.61
N ALA A 39 -3.24 12.12 3.64
CA ALA A 39 -3.77 13.09 2.68
C ALA A 39 -4.86 12.52 1.75
N ILE A 40 -4.85 11.20 1.51
CA ILE A 40 -5.84 10.51 0.68
C ILE A 40 -6.93 9.79 1.48
N ALA A 41 -6.91 9.84 2.81
CA ALA A 41 -7.85 9.10 3.67
C ALA A 41 -9.32 9.50 3.41
N ALA A 42 -9.58 10.75 3.03
CA ALA A 42 -10.91 11.24 2.71
C ALA A 42 -11.49 10.74 1.37
N TYR A 43 -10.68 10.04 0.56
CA TYR A 43 -11.10 9.52 -0.74
C TYR A 43 -11.37 8.03 -0.62
N GLU A 44 -12.64 7.65 -0.54
CA GLU A 44 -13.03 6.25 -0.34
C GLU A 44 -13.37 5.55 -1.66
N CYS A 45 -13.03 4.27 -1.80
CA CYS A 45 -13.52 3.43 -2.90
C CYS A 45 -14.81 2.73 -2.45
N THR A 46 -15.76 2.57 -3.36
CA THR A 46 -16.93 1.73 -3.06
C THR A 46 -16.56 0.26 -3.10
N ALA A 47 -17.28 -0.60 -2.38
CA ALA A 47 -17.01 -2.04 -2.38
C ALA A 47 -17.02 -2.68 -3.79
N ALA A 48 -17.85 -2.16 -4.71
CA ALA A 48 -17.86 -2.61 -6.10
C ALA A 48 -16.56 -2.23 -6.84
N GLU A 49 -16.05 -1.00 -6.62
CA GLU A 49 -14.77 -0.56 -7.18
C GLU A 49 -13.60 -1.36 -6.60
N GLU A 50 -13.63 -1.67 -5.31
CA GLU A 50 -12.59 -2.50 -4.67
C GLU A 50 -12.50 -3.88 -5.32
N GLN A 51 -13.64 -4.54 -5.55
CA GLN A 51 -13.70 -5.84 -6.22
C GLN A 51 -13.17 -5.78 -7.65
N GLU A 52 -13.53 -4.72 -8.41
CA GLU A 52 -13.03 -4.53 -9.77
C GLU A 52 -11.50 -4.33 -9.78
N LEU A 53 -10.98 -3.53 -8.86
CA LEU A 53 -9.55 -3.26 -8.76
C LEU A 53 -8.77 -4.51 -8.32
N LEU A 54 -9.30 -5.30 -7.38
CA LEU A 54 -8.73 -6.58 -6.99
C LEU A 54 -8.69 -7.57 -8.16
N ALA A 55 -9.78 -7.71 -8.90
CA ALA A 55 -9.83 -8.58 -10.07
C ALA A 55 -8.77 -8.17 -11.11
N LYS A 56 -8.65 -6.87 -11.41
CA LYS A 56 -7.60 -6.34 -12.30
C LYS A 56 -6.20 -6.60 -11.77
N PHE A 57 -5.99 -6.47 -10.46
CA PHE A 57 -4.70 -6.75 -9.84
C PHE A 57 -4.31 -8.22 -10.01
N TYR A 58 -5.24 -9.15 -9.75
CA TYR A 58 -5.00 -10.57 -9.93
C TYR A 58 -4.72 -10.94 -11.39
N GLU A 59 -5.46 -10.39 -12.34
CA GLU A 59 -5.22 -10.58 -13.76
C GLU A 59 -3.83 -10.08 -14.17
N GLN A 60 -3.45 -8.85 -13.77
CA GLN A 60 -2.15 -8.25 -14.10
C GLN A 60 -0.97 -9.01 -13.52
N ASN A 61 -1.13 -9.59 -12.33
CA ASN A 61 -0.10 -10.37 -11.65
C ASN A 61 -0.16 -11.86 -11.97
N LYS A 62 -1.05 -12.30 -12.87
CA LYS A 62 -1.26 -13.72 -13.25
C LYS A 62 -1.60 -14.62 -12.05
N LEU A 63 -2.33 -14.07 -11.09
CA LEU A 63 -2.80 -14.77 -9.89
C LEU A 63 -4.20 -15.34 -10.17
N GLU A 64 -4.26 -16.33 -11.07
CA GLU A 64 -5.52 -16.78 -11.68
C GLU A 64 -6.34 -17.74 -10.79
N THR A 65 -5.71 -18.36 -9.79
CA THR A 65 -6.40 -19.28 -8.88
C THR A 65 -6.35 -18.80 -7.43
N PRO A 66 -7.36 -19.13 -6.61
CA PRO A 66 -7.37 -18.79 -5.19
C PRO A 66 -6.15 -19.34 -4.44
N GLU A 67 -5.64 -20.52 -4.82
CA GLU A 67 -4.43 -21.08 -4.17
C GLU A 67 -3.19 -20.22 -4.46
N VAL A 68 -3.04 -19.76 -5.70
CA VAL A 68 -1.94 -18.89 -6.11
C VAL A 68 -2.04 -17.51 -5.45
N GLN A 69 -3.25 -16.98 -5.29
CA GLN A 69 -3.50 -15.74 -4.57
C GLN A 69 -3.11 -15.84 -3.09
N ALA A 70 -3.55 -16.91 -2.41
CA ALA A 70 -3.22 -17.14 -1.00
C ALA A 70 -1.71 -17.34 -0.79
N ALA A 71 -1.06 -18.12 -1.64
CA ALA A 71 0.39 -18.32 -1.58
C ALA A 71 1.17 -17.01 -1.82
N TRP A 72 0.65 -16.15 -2.72
CA TRP A 72 1.25 -14.85 -2.96
C TRP A 72 1.12 -13.91 -1.76
N LEU A 73 -0.07 -13.84 -1.12
CA LEU A 73 -0.28 -13.06 0.10
C LEU A 73 0.66 -13.50 1.23
N GLU A 74 0.82 -14.81 1.43
CA GLU A 74 1.75 -15.38 2.41
C GLU A 74 3.20 -15.01 2.09
N THR A 75 3.61 -15.11 0.83
CA THR A 75 4.96 -14.74 0.37
C THR A 75 5.24 -13.25 0.57
N GLN A 76 4.24 -12.39 0.36
CA GLN A 76 4.36 -10.95 0.58
C GLN A 76 4.23 -10.56 2.06
N GLY A 77 3.73 -11.46 2.91
CA GLY A 77 3.49 -11.18 4.33
C GLY A 77 2.41 -10.12 4.57
N ILE A 78 1.40 -10.04 3.69
CA ILE A 78 0.31 -9.07 3.80
C ILE A 78 -1.06 -9.76 3.91
N THR A 79 -2.01 -9.10 4.56
CA THR A 79 -3.39 -9.57 4.69
C THR A 79 -4.26 -9.14 3.51
N ASP A 80 -5.43 -9.75 3.34
CA ASP A 80 -6.42 -9.32 2.34
C ASP A 80 -6.81 -7.85 2.49
N SER A 81 -6.96 -7.36 3.72
CA SER A 81 -7.27 -5.95 3.98
C SER A 81 -6.14 -5.03 3.53
N GLN A 82 -4.89 -5.42 3.75
CA GLN A 82 -3.73 -4.66 3.28
C GLN A 82 -3.61 -4.69 1.75
N LEU A 83 -3.98 -5.80 1.11
CA LEU A 83 -4.03 -5.88 -0.35
C LEU A 83 -5.08 -4.91 -0.91
N ILE A 84 -6.28 -4.85 -0.33
CA ILE A 84 -7.31 -3.87 -0.72
C ILE A 84 -6.76 -2.45 -0.60
N ASP A 85 -6.07 -2.12 0.49
CA ASP A 85 -5.44 -0.81 0.65
C ASP A 85 -4.42 -0.49 -0.44
N ILE A 86 -3.55 -1.45 -0.77
CA ILE A 86 -2.54 -1.33 -1.83
C ILE A 86 -3.19 -1.07 -3.19
N VAL A 87 -4.25 -1.82 -3.49
CA VAL A 87 -4.92 -1.82 -4.79
C VAL A 87 -5.80 -0.58 -4.97
N THR A 88 -6.40 -0.06 -3.91
CA THR A 88 -7.23 1.16 -3.93
C THR A 88 -6.41 2.45 -3.89
N ARG A 89 -5.22 2.42 -3.28
CA ARG A 89 -4.35 3.60 -3.10
C ARG A 89 -4.08 4.39 -4.38
N PRO A 90 -3.78 3.80 -5.55
CA PRO A 90 -3.62 4.53 -6.80
C PRO A 90 -4.86 5.32 -7.23
N VAL A 91 -6.06 4.78 -6.99
CA VAL A 91 -7.33 5.42 -7.34
C VAL A 91 -7.58 6.61 -6.41
N ARG A 92 -7.41 6.42 -5.09
CA ARG A 92 -7.51 7.48 -4.09
C ARG A 92 -6.55 8.63 -4.40
N LEU A 93 -5.31 8.30 -4.75
CA LEU A 93 -4.31 9.27 -5.23
C LEU A 93 -4.74 10.02 -6.49
N LYS A 94 -5.34 9.33 -7.47
CA LYS A 94 -5.83 9.98 -8.70
C LYS A 94 -6.95 10.97 -8.38
N ARG A 95 -7.89 10.61 -7.52
CA ARG A 95 -8.99 11.48 -7.09
C ARG A 95 -8.47 12.71 -6.34
N PHE A 96 -7.57 12.52 -5.38
CA PHE A 96 -6.89 13.61 -4.68
C PHE A 96 -6.21 14.56 -5.66
N LYS A 97 -5.48 14.03 -6.65
CA LYS A 97 -4.81 14.86 -7.66
C LYS A 97 -5.78 15.68 -8.50
N GLN A 98 -6.87 15.05 -8.93
CA GLN A 98 -7.89 15.70 -9.75
C GLN A 98 -8.59 16.82 -8.97
N GLU A 99 -8.93 16.61 -7.70
CA GLU A 99 -9.58 17.64 -6.88
C GLU A 99 -8.64 18.81 -6.58
N LYS A 100 -7.38 18.54 -6.20
CA LYS A 100 -6.43 19.60 -5.83
C LYS A 100 -5.90 20.40 -7.01
N TRP A 101 -5.71 19.77 -8.16
CA TRP A 101 -5.01 20.38 -9.29
C TRP A 101 -5.73 20.28 -10.63
N GLY A 102 -6.75 19.43 -10.80
CA GLY A 102 -7.46 19.27 -12.08
C GLY A 102 -7.96 20.59 -12.65
N ASN A 103 -8.68 21.36 -11.83
CA ASN A 103 -9.23 22.66 -12.22
C ASN A 103 -8.15 23.76 -12.39
N LYS A 104 -6.95 23.56 -11.83
CA LYS A 104 -5.84 24.52 -11.98
C LYS A 104 -5.09 24.29 -13.29
N VAL A 105 -4.92 23.05 -13.71
CA VAL A 105 -4.22 22.71 -14.96
C VAL A 105 -4.98 23.24 -16.17
N GLU A 106 -6.31 23.14 -16.20
CA GLU A 106 -7.15 23.70 -17.29
C GLU A 106 -7.11 25.23 -17.38
N SER A 107 -6.72 25.93 -16.31
CA SER A 107 -6.61 27.39 -16.32
C SER A 107 -5.24 27.90 -16.80
N TYR A 108 -4.25 27.02 -16.97
CA TYR A 108 -2.88 27.37 -17.39
C TYR A 108 -2.53 26.91 -18.82
N PHE A 109 -3.43 26.19 -19.49
CA PHE A 109 -3.31 25.76 -20.88
C PHE A 109 -4.54 26.21 -21.67
#